data_AF-A0A970AM98-F1
#
_entry.id   AF-A0A970AM98-F1
#
_cell.length_a   1.000
_cell.length_b   1.000
_cell.length_c   1.000
_cell.angle_alpha   90.00
_cell.angle_beta   90.00
_cell.angle_gamma   90.00
#
_symmetry.space_group_name_H-M   'P 1'
#
loop_
_entity.id
_entity.type
_entity.pdbx_description
1 polymer ?
#
loop_
_entity_poly.entity_id
_entity_poly.type
_entity_poly.pdbx_seq_one_letter_code
_entity_poly.pdbx_strand_id
1 'polypeptide(L)'
;MANYRIVVWLWSLAILLVGVVSVILNGFGSSVTGLFFPPCLATYPGAGFFFLMFQMLFYFSVMVCIFSFGLLRTTQPNRPENQFILGSALVTGFFLFNEVFRTHVHLGRAGFPKVTIVIIYAVAAAAYGLTFRRQIKSTPYFLLISGVGLLFLAFFAEALPLKNQVISSLLEGIPKLLSGVNIALYFWFVCQGLILRSSGFSKYNQN
;
A
#
# COMPACT_ATOMS: atom_id res chain seq x y z
N MET A 1 10.53 -9.53 14.99
CA MET A 1 11.39 -9.35 13.80
C MET A 1 10.62 -9.82 12.58
N ALA A 2 10.49 -9.01 11.54
CA ALA A 2 9.83 -9.45 10.31
C ALA A 2 10.65 -10.62 9.72
N ASN A 3 10.04 -11.81 9.63
CA ASN A 3 10.72 -12.98 9.10
C ASN A 3 10.85 -12.81 7.58
N TYR A 4 12.07 -12.59 7.08
CA TYR A 4 12.34 -12.42 5.64
C TYR A 4 11.75 -13.55 4.80
N ARG A 5 11.63 -14.77 5.37
CA ARG A 5 10.99 -15.92 4.72
C ARG A 5 9.52 -15.66 4.40
N ILE A 6 8.78 -15.00 5.31
CA ILE A 6 7.37 -14.67 5.11
C ILE A 6 7.23 -13.63 3.98
N VAL A 7 8.13 -12.65 3.93
CA VAL A 7 8.12 -11.61 2.90
C VAL A 7 8.36 -12.22 1.52
N VAL A 8 9.43 -13.02 1.39
CA VAL A 8 9.75 -13.72 0.14
C VAL A 8 8.63 -14.67 -0.26
N TRP A 9 8.06 -15.41 0.68
CA TRP A 9 6.95 -16.32 0.42
C TRP A 9 5.72 -15.57 -0.10
N LEU A 10 5.35 -14.44 0.50
CA LEU A 10 4.22 -13.63 0.05
C LEU A 10 4.47 -12.97 -1.31
N TRP A 11 5.70 -12.55 -1.62
CA TRP A 11 6.06 -12.05 -2.94
C TRP A 11 5.93 -13.14 -4.00
N SER A 12 6.50 -14.31 -3.73
CA SER A 12 6.40 -15.47 -4.61
C SER A 12 4.95 -15.89 -4.83
N LEU A 13 4.14 -15.87 -3.76
CA LEU A 13 2.71 -16.18 -3.84
C LEU A 13 1.95 -15.13 -4.65
N ALA A 14 2.23 -13.84 -4.48
CA ALA A 14 1.60 -12.78 -5.27
C ALA A 14 1.95 -12.89 -6.76
N ILE A 15 3.23 -13.14 -7.09
CA ILE A 15 3.69 -13.32 -8.47
C ILE A 15 3.07 -14.59 -9.08
N LEU A 16 3.07 -15.70 -8.34
CA LEU A 16 2.46 -16.95 -8.78
C LEU A 16 0.96 -16.76 -9.04
N LEU A 17 0.26 -16.07 -8.16
CA LEU A 17 -1.17 -15.80 -8.32
C LEU A 17 -1.43 -14.89 -9.52
N VAL A 18 -0.59 -13.87 -9.78
CA VAL A 18 -0.64 -13.10 -11.03
C VAL A 18 -0.46 -13.99 -12.26
N GLY A 19 0.53 -14.89 -12.24
CA GLY A 19 0.79 -15.83 -13.33
C GLY A 19 -0.38 -16.77 -13.59
N VAL A 20 -0.89 -17.44 -12.54
CA VAL A 20 -2.01 -18.39 -12.63
C VAL A 20 -3.27 -17.69 -13.15
N VAL A 21 -3.65 -16.54 -12.58
CA VAL A 21 -4.84 -15.81 -13.02
C VAL A 21 -4.69 -15.32 -14.47
N SER A 22 -3.50 -14.88 -14.86
CA SER A 22 -3.23 -14.46 -16.25
C SER A 22 -3.38 -15.62 -17.24
N VAL A 23 -2.86 -16.82 -16.91
CA VAL A 23 -2.99 -18.02 -17.75
C VAL A 23 -4.45 -18.46 -17.87
N ILE A 24 -5.18 -18.48 -16.75
CA ILE A 24 -6.60 -18.85 -16.73
C ILE A 24 -7.41 -17.89 -17.60
N LEU A 25 -7.26 -16.57 -17.43
CA LEU A 25 -8.00 -15.58 -18.21
C LEU A 25 -7.67 -15.64 -19.70
N ASN A 26 -6.40 -15.85 -20.06
CA ASN A 26 -6.01 -16.05 -21.45
C ASN A 26 -6.68 -17.31 -22.05
N GLY A 27 -6.78 -18.39 -21.26
CA GLY A 27 -7.51 -19.61 -21.64
C GLY A 27 -9.01 -19.40 -21.90
N PHE A 28 -9.62 -18.39 -21.26
CA PHE A 28 -11.01 -17.98 -21.48
C PHE A 28 -11.17 -16.88 -22.56
N GLY A 29 -10.10 -16.51 -23.28
CA GLY A 29 -10.12 -15.46 -24.30
C GLY A 29 -10.25 -14.04 -23.73
N SER A 30 -9.99 -13.86 -22.44
CA SER A 30 -10.07 -12.57 -21.74
C SER A 30 -8.72 -11.85 -21.72
N SER A 31 -8.74 -10.51 -21.68
CA SER A 31 -7.51 -9.72 -21.74
C SER A 31 -6.76 -9.67 -20.40
N VAL A 32 -5.48 -10.04 -20.43
CA VAL A 32 -4.55 -9.89 -19.30
C VAL A 32 -4.36 -8.42 -18.92
N THR A 33 -4.44 -7.48 -19.88
CA THR A 33 -4.35 -6.04 -19.58
C THR A 33 -5.46 -5.58 -18.65
N GLY A 34 -6.65 -6.19 -18.76
CA GLY A 34 -7.77 -5.73 -17.97
C GLY A 34 -7.74 -6.14 -16.53
N LEU A 35 -6.82 -7.01 -16.10
CA LEU A 35 -6.61 -7.33 -14.70
C LEU A 35 -6.20 -6.13 -13.84
N PHE A 36 -5.51 -5.16 -14.45
CA PHE A 36 -5.06 -3.92 -13.79
C PHE A 36 -5.88 -2.70 -14.22
N PHE A 37 -6.99 -2.89 -14.93
CA PHE A 37 -7.85 -1.77 -15.29
C PHE A 37 -8.52 -1.13 -14.08
N PRO A 38 -8.79 0.19 -14.15
CA PRO A 38 -9.72 0.82 -13.22
C PRO A 38 -11.04 0.05 -13.11
N PRO A 39 -11.65 0.01 -11.92
CA PRO A 39 -13.00 -0.54 -11.75
C PRO A 39 -14.05 0.19 -12.59
N CYS A 40 -13.84 1.48 -12.91
CA CYS A 40 -14.74 2.27 -13.76
C CYS A 40 -14.79 1.80 -15.24
N LEU A 41 -13.86 0.95 -15.67
CA LEU A 41 -13.76 0.40 -17.02
C LEU A 41 -13.98 -1.13 -17.04
N ALA A 42 -14.50 -1.72 -15.95
CA ALA A 42 -14.74 -3.15 -15.88
C ALA A 42 -15.89 -3.55 -16.82
N THR A 43 -15.53 -4.01 -18.02
CA THR A 43 -16.47 -4.45 -19.06
C THR A 43 -16.75 -5.96 -19.02
N TYR A 44 -16.04 -6.71 -18.17
CA TYR A 44 -16.19 -8.15 -18.03
C TYR A 44 -15.79 -8.65 -16.62
N PRO A 45 -16.26 -9.84 -16.20
CA PRO A 45 -15.91 -10.44 -14.90
C PRO A 45 -14.38 -10.61 -14.77
N GLY A 46 -13.79 -10.09 -13.69
CA GLY A 46 -12.35 -10.15 -13.43
C GLY A 46 -11.53 -8.95 -13.92
N ALA A 47 -12.15 -8.03 -14.68
CA ALA A 47 -11.52 -6.75 -14.98
C ALA A 47 -11.28 -5.95 -13.68
N GLY A 48 -10.06 -5.44 -13.52
CA GLY A 48 -9.61 -4.68 -12.36
C GLY A 48 -9.36 -5.51 -11.10
N PHE A 49 -9.32 -6.84 -11.19
CA PHE A 49 -9.15 -7.71 -10.01
C PHE A 49 -7.87 -7.40 -9.22
N PHE A 50 -6.71 -7.34 -9.88
CA PHE A 50 -5.44 -7.03 -9.21
C PHE A 50 -5.37 -5.58 -8.73
N PHE A 51 -6.02 -4.67 -9.45
CA PHE A 51 -6.15 -3.28 -9.04
C PHE A 51 -6.98 -3.15 -7.75
N LEU A 52 -8.10 -3.87 -7.65
CA LEU A 52 -8.93 -3.91 -6.45
C LEU A 52 -8.19 -4.53 -5.27
N MET A 53 -7.46 -5.62 -5.49
CA MET A 53 -6.65 -6.22 -4.41
C MET A 53 -5.58 -5.25 -3.89
N PHE A 54 -4.92 -4.51 -4.79
CA PHE A 54 -4.01 -3.43 -4.40
C PHE A 54 -4.71 -2.37 -3.53
N GLN A 55 -5.89 -1.89 -3.92
CA GLN A 55 -6.68 -0.95 -3.11
C GLN A 55 -7.03 -1.53 -1.74
N MET A 56 -7.47 -2.80 -1.68
CA MET A 56 -7.81 -3.49 -0.44
C MET A 56 -6.62 -3.58 0.54
N LEU A 57 -5.40 -3.76 0.04
CA LEU A 57 -4.20 -3.75 0.86
C LEU A 57 -3.93 -2.37 1.49
N PHE A 58 -4.24 -1.29 0.78
CA PHE A 58 -4.20 0.07 1.34
C PHE A 58 -5.32 0.31 2.35
N TYR A 59 -6.56 -0.14 2.07
CA TYR A 59 -7.65 -0.12 3.05
C TYR A 59 -7.25 -0.82 4.34
N PHE A 60 -6.72 -2.03 4.24
CA PHE A 60 -6.24 -2.80 5.37
C PHE A 60 -5.20 -2.04 6.19
N SER A 61 -4.19 -1.47 5.50
CA SER A 61 -3.14 -0.67 6.14
C SER A 61 -3.70 0.49 6.97
N VAL A 62 -4.63 1.25 6.39
CA VAL A 62 -5.29 2.39 7.06
C VAL A 62 -6.11 1.91 8.26
N MET A 63 -6.94 0.87 8.07
CA MET A 63 -7.82 0.37 9.12
C MET A 63 -7.04 -0.19 10.31
N VAL A 64 -5.98 -0.96 10.06
CA VAL A 64 -5.12 -1.49 11.13
C VAL A 64 -4.49 -0.34 11.92
N CYS A 65 -4.00 0.71 11.27
CA CYS A 65 -3.46 1.88 11.97
C CYS A 65 -4.54 2.62 12.78
N ILE A 66 -5.69 2.95 12.19
CA ILE A 66 -6.76 3.68 12.90
C ILE A 66 -7.26 2.89 14.12
N PHE A 67 -7.51 1.59 13.94
CA PHE A 67 -7.96 0.74 15.03
C PHE A 67 -6.93 0.68 16.15
N SER A 68 -5.66 0.48 15.81
CA SER A 68 -4.57 0.41 16.78
C SER A 68 -4.39 1.74 17.52
N PHE A 69 -4.53 2.87 16.83
CA PHE A 69 -4.54 4.19 17.47
C PHE A 69 -5.69 4.33 18.46
N GLY A 70 -6.92 3.96 18.08
CA GLY A 70 -8.09 4.02 18.97
C GLY A 70 -7.90 3.18 20.24
N LEU A 71 -7.37 1.97 20.08
CA LEU A 71 -7.08 1.08 21.20
C LEU A 71 -5.98 1.64 22.11
N LEU A 72 -4.83 2.02 21.53
CA LEU A 72 -3.68 2.51 22.30
C LEU A 72 -3.94 3.86 22.96
N ARG A 73 -4.73 4.73 22.35
CA ARG A 73 -5.15 6.00 22.95
C ARG A 73 -5.99 5.77 24.21
N THR A 74 -6.80 4.71 24.22
CA THR A 74 -7.65 4.36 25.37
C THR A 74 -6.83 3.75 26.50
N THR A 75 -5.89 2.85 26.20
CA THR A 75 -5.08 2.17 27.22
C THR A 75 -3.91 3.02 27.71
N GLN A 76 -3.26 3.79 26.82
CA GLN A 76 -2.01 4.53 27.08
C GLN A 76 -1.96 5.85 26.29
N PRO A 77 -2.74 6.88 26.68
CA PRO A 77 -2.93 8.10 25.90
C PRO A 77 -1.66 8.92 25.65
N ASN A 78 -0.72 8.94 26.61
CA ASN A 78 0.44 9.83 26.60
C ASN A 78 1.65 9.29 25.81
N ARG A 79 1.49 8.19 25.06
CA ARG A 79 2.58 7.57 24.32
C ARG A 79 2.83 8.28 22.98
N PRO A 80 4.09 8.65 22.65
CA PRO A 80 4.43 9.29 21.37
C PRO A 80 4.14 8.38 20.16
N GLU A 81 4.10 7.06 20.37
CA GLU A 81 3.74 6.10 19.34
C GLU A 81 2.30 6.27 18.82
N ASN A 82 1.40 6.86 19.62
CA ASN A 82 0.03 7.14 19.21
C ASN A 82 -0.01 8.14 18.05
N GLN A 83 0.81 9.19 18.12
CA GLN A 83 0.90 10.18 17.03
C GLN A 83 1.51 9.57 15.78
N PHE A 84 2.47 8.65 15.93
CA PHE A 84 3.07 7.94 14.81
C PHE A 84 2.04 7.07 14.06
N ILE A 85 1.22 6.30 14.78
CA ILE A 85 0.19 5.47 14.16
C ILE A 85 -0.91 6.34 13.53
N LEU A 86 -1.31 7.44 14.17
CA LEU A 86 -2.28 8.37 13.58
C LEU A 86 -1.73 9.00 12.30
N GLY A 87 -0.49 9.49 12.32
CA GLY A 87 0.18 10.02 11.13
C GLY A 87 0.29 8.97 10.02
N SER A 88 0.58 7.72 10.38
CA SER A 88 0.60 6.58 9.46
C SER A 88 -0.76 6.38 8.77
N ALA A 89 -1.84 6.39 9.55
CA ALA A 89 -3.20 6.27 9.04
C ALA A 89 -3.58 7.42 8.11
N LEU A 90 -3.24 8.66 8.47
CA LEU A 90 -3.56 9.84 7.68
C LEU A 90 -2.83 9.84 6.34
N VAL A 91 -1.52 9.58 6.34
CA VAL A 91 -0.71 9.57 5.11
C VAL A 91 -1.12 8.43 4.21
N THR A 92 -1.27 7.21 4.75
CA THR A 92 -1.72 6.05 3.97
C THR A 92 -3.15 6.24 3.49
N GLY A 93 -4.01 6.88 4.28
CA GLY A 93 -5.38 7.26 3.92
C GLY A 93 -5.43 8.28 2.80
N PHE A 94 -4.50 9.24 2.78
CA PHE A 94 -4.36 10.19 1.69
C PHE A 94 -3.98 9.51 0.37
N PHE A 95 -3.06 8.54 0.41
CA PHE A 95 -2.75 7.70 -0.76
C PHE A 95 -3.94 6.83 -1.17
N LEU A 96 -4.62 6.20 -0.22
CA LEU A 96 -5.82 5.40 -0.48
C LEU A 96 -6.90 6.22 -1.17
N PHE A 97 -7.12 7.46 -0.71
CA PHE A 97 -8.09 8.38 -1.32
C PHE A 97 -7.74 8.67 -2.78
N ASN A 98 -6.45 8.85 -3.10
CA ASN A 98 -5.99 8.96 -4.50
C ASN A 98 -6.35 7.74 -5.34
N GLU A 99 -6.09 6.55 -4.81
CA GLU A 99 -6.24 5.32 -5.57
C GLU A 99 -7.71 4.95 -5.76
N VAL A 100 -8.56 5.19 -4.76
CA VAL A 100 -10.00 4.87 -4.79
C VAL A 100 -10.76 5.86 -5.66
N PHE A 101 -10.61 7.16 -5.38
CA PHE A 101 -11.34 8.20 -6.09
C PHE A 101 -10.65 8.65 -7.36
N ARG A 102 -9.46 8.11 -7.67
CA ARG A 102 -8.65 8.50 -8.83
C ARG A 102 -8.49 10.01 -8.92
N THR A 103 -8.23 10.66 -7.78
CA THR A 103 -8.13 12.13 -7.71
C THR A 103 -7.11 12.65 -8.69
N HIS A 104 -6.00 11.93 -8.91
CA HIS A 104 -5.02 12.29 -9.93
C HIS A 104 -5.58 12.37 -11.36
N VAL A 105 -6.58 11.56 -11.71
CA VAL A 105 -7.26 11.60 -13.02
C VAL A 105 -8.20 12.80 -13.10
N HIS A 106 -9.00 13.04 -12.06
CA HIS A 106 -9.94 14.17 -12.02
C HIS A 106 -9.21 15.51 -12.02
N LEU A 107 -8.13 15.63 -11.24
CA LEU A 107 -7.25 16.81 -11.25
C LEU A 107 -6.57 16.99 -12.60
N GLY A 108 -6.14 15.88 -13.23
CA GLY A 108 -5.62 15.91 -14.61
C GLY A 108 -6.63 16.49 -15.60
N ARG A 109 -7.90 16.08 -15.52
CA ARG A 109 -8.99 16.63 -16.35
C ARG A 109 -9.29 18.10 -16.05
N ALA A 110 -9.06 18.55 -14.82
CA ALA A 110 -9.18 19.95 -14.43
C ALA A 110 -7.98 20.81 -14.86
N GLY A 111 -7.01 20.24 -15.59
CA GLY A 111 -5.86 20.96 -16.15
C GLY A 111 -4.59 20.90 -15.29
N PHE A 112 -4.58 20.17 -14.17
CA PHE A 112 -3.37 20.02 -13.36
C PHE A 112 -2.41 19.00 -13.99
N PRO A 113 -1.13 19.34 -14.19
CA PRO A 113 -0.14 18.39 -14.66
C PRO A 113 0.00 17.19 -13.71
N LYS A 114 0.09 15.97 -14.26
CA LYS A 114 0.28 14.73 -13.48
C LYS A 114 1.48 14.83 -12.53
N VAL A 115 2.55 15.49 -12.98
CA VAL A 115 3.77 15.73 -12.20
C VAL A 115 3.47 16.53 -10.92
N THR A 116 2.63 17.57 -10.99
CA THR A 116 2.25 18.38 -9.83
C THR A 116 1.56 17.53 -8.77
N ILE A 117 0.64 16.67 -9.20
CA ILE A 117 -0.10 15.79 -8.30
C ILE A 117 0.86 14.82 -7.62
N VAL A 118 1.79 14.22 -8.36
CA VAL A 118 2.82 13.32 -7.82
C VAL A 118 3.72 14.04 -6.82
N ILE A 119 4.13 15.29 -7.09
CA ILE A 119 4.93 16.10 -6.17
C ILE A 119 4.19 16.29 -4.84
N ILE A 120 2.88 16.57 -4.85
CA ILE A 120 2.09 16.73 -3.62
C ILE A 120 2.16 15.45 -2.77
N TYR A 121 1.93 14.28 -3.38
CA TYR A 121 2.01 13.00 -2.68
C TYR A 121 3.44 12.68 -2.19
N ALA A 122 4.45 13.00 -2.99
CA ALA A 122 5.85 12.81 -2.62
C ALA A 122 6.26 13.71 -1.44
N VAL A 123 5.81 14.97 -1.42
CA VAL A 123 6.04 15.90 -0.31
C VAL A 123 5.35 15.43 0.95
N ALA A 124 4.10 14.95 0.86
CA ALA A 124 3.39 14.39 2.01
C ALA A 124 4.13 13.16 2.60
N ALA A 125 4.58 12.25 1.73
CA ALA A 125 5.36 11.08 2.15
C ALA A 125 6.71 11.47 2.76
N ALA A 126 7.40 12.46 2.18
CA ALA A 126 8.67 12.96 2.70
C ALA A 126 8.50 13.64 4.06
N ALA A 127 7.50 14.51 4.20
CA ALA A 127 7.18 15.18 5.47
C ALA A 127 6.89 14.16 6.57
N TYR A 128 6.10 13.13 6.27
CA TYR A 128 5.85 12.01 7.16
C TYR A 128 7.13 11.26 7.56
N GLY A 129 7.94 10.89 6.57
CA GLY A 129 9.20 10.16 6.79
C GLY A 129 10.22 10.95 7.61
N LEU A 130 10.27 12.27 7.45
CA LEU A 130 11.12 13.16 8.25
C LEU A 130 10.59 13.32 9.66
N THR A 131 9.29 13.55 9.82
CA THR A 131 8.63 13.76 11.13
C THR A 131 8.78 12.54 12.04
N PHE A 132 8.59 11.34 11.49
CA PHE A 132 8.62 10.08 12.25
C PHE A 132 9.89 9.25 12.00
N ARG A 133 10.98 9.90 11.57
CA ARG A 133 12.23 9.20 11.18
C ARG A 133 12.76 8.28 12.26
N ARG A 134 12.69 8.70 13.53
CA ARG A 134 13.19 7.92 14.67
C ARG A 134 12.36 6.65 14.88
N GLN A 135 11.03 6.79 14.84
CA GLN A 135 10.08 5.69 14.98
C GLN A 135 10.22 4.72 13.82
N ILE A 136 10.24 5.21 12.58
CA ILE A 136 10.42 4.37 11.38
C ILE A 136 11.71 3.55 11.49
N LYS A 137 12.84 4.15 11.84
CA LYS A 137 14.12 3.41 12.00
C LYS A 137 14.07 2.29 13.04
N SER A 138 13.20 2.37 14.04
CA SER A 138 13.02 1.33 15.06
C SER A 138 12.07 0.18 14.63
N THR A 139 11.42 0.32 13.48
CA THR A 139 10.49 -0.66 12.90
C THR A 139 11.18 -1.46 11.78
N PRO A 140 10.57 -2.52 11.22
CA PRO A 140 11.06 -3.18 10.00
C PRO A 140 10.91 -2.27 8.76
N TYR A 141 11.60 -1.13 8.76
CA TYR A 141 11.46 -0.05 7.78
C TYR A 141 11.83 -0.45 6.35
N PHE A 142 12.58 -1.55 6.18
CA PHE A 142 12.89 -2.10 4.86
C PHE A 142 11.61 -2.44 4.09
N LEU A 143 10.54 -2.91 4.75
CA LEU A 143 9.23 -3.17 4.12
C LEU A 143 8.58 -1.87 3.64
N LEU A 144 8.64 -0.81 4.44
CA LEU A 144 8.08 0.48 4.06
C LEU A 144 8.84 1.08 2.88
N ILE A 145 10.18 1.06 2.93
CA ILE A 145 11.02 1.59 1.85
C ILE A 145 10.85 0.77 0.56
N SER A 146 10.82 -0.56 0.64
CA SER A 146 10.60 -1.39 -0.54
C SER A 146 9.22 -1.18 -1.14
N GLY A 147 8.19 -1.04 -0.31
CA GLY A 147 6.83 -0.72 -0.77
C GLY A 147 6.76 0.62 -1.49
N VAL A 148 7.28 1.68 -0.87
CA VAL A 148 7.33 3.01 -1.49
C VAL A 148 8.18 3.00 -2.77
N GLY A 149 9.33 2.34 -2.76
CA GLY A 149 10.19 2.21 -3.94
C GLY A 149 9.49 1.51 -5.12
N LEU A 150 8.70 0.47 -4.85
CA LEU A 150 7.90 -0.21 -5.86
C LEU A 150 6.77 0.67 -6.43
N LEU A 151 6.18 1.57 -5.64
CA LEU A 151 5.22 2.58 -6.18
C LEU A 151 5.91 3.53 -7.15
N PHE A 152 7.10 4.03 -6.79
CA PHE A 152 7.87 4.87 -7.71
C PHE A 152 8.24 4.11 -8.98
N LEU A 153 8.64 2.85 -8.87
CA LEU A 153 8.94 2.01 -10.02
C LEU A 153 7.72 1.83 -10.93
N ALA A 154 6.54 1.58 -10.36
CA ALA A 154 5.29 1.52 -11.13
C ALA A 154 4.97 2.85 -11.84
N PHE A 155 5.18 3.98 -11.15
CA PHE A 155 4.96 5.30 -11.74
C PHE A 155 5.89 5.57 -12.93
N PHE A 156 7.18 5.25 -12.80
CA PHE A 156 8.13 5.37 -13.90
C PHE A 156 7.82 4.39 -15.04
N ALA A 157 7.38 3.18 -14.72
CA ALA A 157 6.93 2.20 -15.71
C ALA A 157 5.75 2.72 -16.54
N GLU A 158 4.78 3.41 -15.91
CA GLU A 158 3.65 4.04 -16.59
C GLU A 158 4.08 5.20 -17.50
N ALA A 159 5.18 5.90 -17.16
CA ALA A 159 5.70 7.01 -17.95
C ALA A 159 6.48 6.56 -19.20
N LEU A 160 6.88 5.28 -19.29
CA LEU A 160 7.62 4.76 -20.43
C LEU A 160 6.66 4.49 -21.61
N PRO A 161 6.94 5.02 -22.82
CA PRO A 161 6.11 4.78 -24.00
C PRO A 161 6.37 3.37 -24.56
N LEU A 162 5.80 2.35 -23.93
CA LEU A 162 5.91 0.96 -24.37
C LEU A 162 4.85 0.63 -25.43
N LYS A 163 5.30 0.07 -26.56
CA LYS A 163 4.41 -0.31 -27.68
C LYS A 163 3.48 -1.49 -27.36
N ASN A 164 3.88 -2.36 -26.42
CA ASN A 164 3.10 -3.52 -26.01
C ASN A 164 2.30 -3.21 -24.73
N GLN A 165 0.98 -3.10 -24.87
CA GLN A 165 0.07 -2.78 -23.78
C GLN A 165 0.03 -3.84 -22.67
N VAL A 166 0.25 -5.13 -23.00
CA VAL A 166 0.31 -6.21 -22.00
C VAL A 166 1.52 -6.03 -21.10
N ILE A 167 2.69 -5.81 -21.71
CA ILE A 167 3.95 -5.60 -20.97
C ILE A 167 3.85 -4.32 -20.14
N SER A 168 3.32 -3.24 -20.71
CA SER A 168 3.11 -1.98 -20.00
C SER A 168 2.23 -2.15 -18.77
N SER A 169 1.10 -2.85 -18.91
CA SER A 169 0.16 -3.09 -17.82
C SER A 169 0.75 -3.97 -16.71
N LEU A 170 1.51 -5.00 -17.06
CA LEU A 170 2.18 -5.86 -16.07
C LEU A 170 3.34 -5.14 -15.36
N LEU A 171 4.13 -4.36 -16.10
CA LEU A 171 5.27 -3.62 -15.56
C LEU A 171 4.84 -2.51 -14.60
N GLU A 172 3.66 -1.93 -14.79
CA GLU A 172 3.04 -1.02 -13.83
C GLU A 172 2.34 -1.78 -12.69
N GLY A 173 1.56 -2.80 -13.03
CA GLY A 173 0.63 -3.47 -12.13
C GLY A 173 1.29 -4.34 -11.07
N ILE A 174 2.29 -5.15 -11.45
CA ILE A 174 2.98 -6.06 -10.52
C ILE A 174 3.70 -5.26 -9.42
N PRO A 175 4.49 -4.21 -9.72
CA PRO A 175 5.12 -3.40 -8.68
C PRO A 175 4.10 -2.69 -7.78
N LYS A 176 2.97 -2.21 -8.30
CA LYS A 176 1.89 -1.68 -7.45
C LYS A 176 1.37 -2.72 -6.47
N LEU A 177 1.04 -3.91 -6.95
CA LEU A 177 0.52 -4.98 -6.09
C LEU A 177 1.53 -5.37 -5.00
N LEU A 178 2.81 -5.58 -5.36
CA LEU A 178 3.87 -5.92 -4.41
C LEU A 178 4.14 -4.79 -3.41
N SER A 179 4.01 -3.52 -3.84
CA SER A 179 4.01 -2.38 -2.94
C SER A 179 2.92 -2.50 -1.88
N GLY A 180 1.68 -2.73 -2.30
CA GLY A 180 0.53 -2.88 -1.40
C GLY A 180 0.78 -3.97 -0.35
N VAL A 181 1.35 -5.11 -0.76
CA VAL A 181 1.70 -6.21 0.14
C VAL A 181 2.73 -5.76 1.18
N ASN A 182 3.80 -5.09 0.75
CA ASN A 182 4.86 -4.64 1.66
C ASN A 182 4.36 -3.60 2.67
N ILE A 183 3.56 -2.63 2.22
CA ILE A 183 3.01 -1.58 3.08
C ILE A 183 2.02 -2.18 4.08
N ALA A 184 1.15 -3.09 3.64
CA ALA A 184 0.21 -3.80 4.51
C ALA A 184 0.94 -4.62 5.59
N LEU A 185 1.97 -5.39 5.21
CA LEU A 185 2.77 -6.15 6.15
C LEU A 185 3.53 -5.26 7.13
N TYR A 186 4.10 -4.16 6.65
CA TYR A 186 4.79 -3.19 7.48
C TYR A 186 3.86 -2.69 8.60
N PHE A 187 2.69 -2.17 8.24
CA PHE A 187 1.76 -1.62 9.23
C PHE A 187 1.14 -2.69 10.12
N TRP A 188 0.90 -3.89 9.60
CA TRP A 188 0.51 -5.04 10.42
C TRP A 188 1.54 -5.32 11.54
N PHE A 189 2.81 -5.52 11.19
CA PHE A 189 3.84 -5.86 12.18
C PHE A 189 4.08 -4.74 13.19
N VAL A 190 4.07 -3.49 12.72
CA VAL A 190 4.24 -2.31 13.59
C VAL A 190 3.09 -2.22 14.59
N CYS A 191 1.85 -2.24 14.10
CA CYS A 191 0.67 -2.09 14.96
C CYS A 191 0.52 -3.26 15.93
N GLN A 192 0.70 -4.49 15.47
CA GLN A 192 0.67 -5.68 16.31
C GLN A 192 1.72 -5.60 17.43
N GLY A 193 2.95 -5.21 17.10
CA GLY A 193 4.03 -5.06 18.09
C GLY A 193 3.71 -4.00 19.16
N LEU A 194 3.11 -2.88 18.75
CA LEU A 194 2.71 -1.81 19.68
C LEU A 194 1.57 -2.27 20.60
N ILE A 195 0.56 -2.95 20.05
CA ILE A 195 -0.55 -3.49 20.85
C ILE A 195 -0.02 -4.50 21.88
N LEU A 196 0.76 -5.49 21.46
CA LEU A 196 1.30 -6.52 22.36
C LEU A 196 2.14 -5.92 23.50
N ARG A 197 2.96 -4.91 23.19
CA ARG A 197 3.75 -4.19 24.20
C ARG A 197 2.86 -3.43 25.19
N SER A 198 1.73 -2.90 24.73
CA SER A 198 0.77 -2.21 25.60
C SER A 198 0.02 -3.18 26.53
N SER A 199 -0.41 -4.34 26.01
CA SER A 199 -1.09 -5.39 26.79
C SER A 199 -0.18 -6.03 27.84
N GLY A 200 1.10 -6.23 27.54
CA GLY A 200 2.08 -6.71 28.51
C GLY A 200 2.31 -5.72 29.66
N PHE A 201 2.30 -4.42 29.37
CA PHE A 201 2.42 -3.37 30.39
C PHE A 201 1.18 -3.27 31.28
N SER A 202 -0.02 -3.47 30.71
CA SER A 202 -1.27 -3.45 31.49
C SER A 202 -1.34 -4.55 32.54
N LYS A 203 -0.73 -5.71 32.30
CA LYS A 203 -0.66 -6.81 33.28
C LYS A 203 0.30 -6.53 34.44
N TYR A 204 1.33 -5.71 34.22
CA TYR A 204 2.34 -5.41 35.25
C TYR A 204 1.89 -4.30 36.22
N ASN A 205 1.05 -3.37 35.77
CA ASN A 205 0.49 -2.29 36.60
C ASN A 205 -0.76 -2.68 37.41
N GLN A 206 -1.19 -3.94 37.36
CA GLN A 206 -2.31 -4.48 38.14
C GLN A 206 -1.88 -5.38 39.30
N ASN A 207 -0.57 -5.56 39.49
CA ASN A 207 0.05 -6.23 40.65
C ASN A 207 0.83 -5.21 41.48
#